data_AF-A0A1Y3NDC7-F1
#
_entry.id   AF-A0A1Y3NDC7-F1
#
_cell.length_a   1.000
_cell.length_b   1.000
_cell.length_c   1.000
_cell.angle_alpha   90.00
_cell.angle_beta   90.00
_cell.angle_gamma   90.00
#
_symmetry.space_group_name_H-M   'P 1'
#
loop_
_entity.id
_entity.type
_entity.pdbx_description
1 polymer ?
#
loop_
_entity_poly.entity_id
_entity_poly.type
_entity_poly.pdbx_seq_one_letter_code
_entity_poly.pdbx_strand_id
1 'polypeptide(L)'
;ETVDKAPTFKKAWENFLTFLDKHKITTENARFVTWGTRDFNPVIPDALEREKIQPPEPNGYPAYFDLQYEYSLFTGKFCPFFKLSRAIEECHLDFSQFGGQHHSAIVDAKSEAGIFKKMVEEGWDPYELVNNFEIKNKLAKQEQENDKITEQEQEKNKLLKQKQNKTK
;
A
#
# COMPACT_ATOMS: atom_id res chain seq x y z
N GLU A 1 16.07 -26.41 -13.14
CA GLU A 1 14.96 -27.05 -13.89
C GLU A 1 13.68 -26.21 -13.96
N THR A 2 13.05 -25.83 -12.84
CA THR A 2 11.76 -25.07 -12.86
C THR A 2 11.89 -23.68 -13.46
N VAL A 3 12.95 -22.94 -13.08
CA VAL A 3 13.23 -21.59 -13.62
C VAL A 3 13.67 -21.62 -15.08
N ASP A 4 14.35 -22.69 -15.51
CA ASP A 4 14.85 -22.82 -16.90
C ASP A 4 13.70 -22.96 -17.91
N LYS A 5 12.54 -23.42 -17.45
CA LYS A 5 11.30 -23.58 -18.25
C LYS A 5 10.30 -22.45 -18.00
N ALA A 6 10.60 -21.54 -17.08
CA ALA A 6 9.69 -20.46 -16.72
C ALA A 6 9.68 -19.36 -17.79
N PRO A 7 8.55 -18.64 -17.96
CA PRO A 7 8.55 -17.44 -18.78
C PRO A 7 9.51 -16.39 -18.22
N THR A 8 10.00 -15.51 -19.09
CA THR A 8 10.75 -14.32 -18.66
C THR A 8 9.87 -13.43 -17.78
N PHE A 9 10.48 -12.57 -16.97
CA PHE A 9 9.74 -11.62 -16.14
C PHE A 9 8.75 -10.79 -16.98
N LYS A 10 9.21 -10.26 -18.11
CA LYS A 10 8.34 -9.52 -19.04
C LYS A 10 7.09 -10.30 -19.42
N LYS A 11 7.25 -11.57 -19.80
CA LYS A 11 6.10 -12.39 -20.19
C LYS A 11 5.19 -12.73 -19.03
N ALA A 12 5.75 -12.99 -17.84
CA ALA A 12 4.98 -13.19 -16.63
C ALA A 12 4.19 -11.93 -16.23
N TRP A 13 4.79 -10.75 -16.39
CA TRP A 13 4.17 -9.46 -16.12
C TRP A 13 2.99 -9.18 -17.06
N GLU A 14 3.16 -9.39 -18.36
CA GLU A 14 2.06 -9.28 -19.35
C GLU A 14 0.89 -10.21 -19.01
N ASN A 15 1.19 -11.46 -18.62
CA ASN A 15 0.17 -12.41 -18.20
C ASN A 15 -0.55 -11.96 -16.92
N PHE A 16 0.19 -11.35 -15.98
CA PHE A 16 -0.39 -10.78 -14.76
C PHE A 16 -1.34 -9.62 -15.08
N LEU A 17 -0.95 -8.66 -15.93
CA LEU A 17 -1.84 -7.57 -16.34
C LEU A 17 -3.09 -8.09 -17.06
N THR A 18 -2.94 -9.11 -17.90
CA THR A 18 -4.08 -9.78 -18.56
C THR A 18 -5.02 -10.44 -17.54
N PHE A 19 -4.47 -11.02 -16.46
CA PHE A 19 -5.26 -11.56 -15.36
C PHE A 19 -6.06 -10.46 -14.65
N LEU A 20 -5.44 -9.33 -14.33
CA LEU A 20 -6.13 -8.20 -13.70
C LEU A 20 -7.30 -7.70 -14.56
N ASP A 21 -7.06 -7.50 -15.85
CA ASP A 21 -8.08 -7.05 -16.81
C ASP A 21 -9.25 -8.04 -16.92
N LYS A 22 -8.94 -9.33 -17.08
CA LYS A 22 -9.95 -10.40 -17.14
C LYS A 22 -10.86 -10.42 -15.90
N HIS A 23 -10.30 -10.13 -14.73
CA HIS A 23 -11.03 -10.11 -13.46
C HIS A 23 -11.56 -8.72 -13.07
N LYS A 24 -11.40 -7.72 -13.96
CA LYS A 24 -11.80 -6.32 -13.72
C LYS A 24 -11.20 -5.74 -12.44
N ILE A 25 -9.99 -6.16 -12.09
CA ILE A 25 -9.26 -5.67 -10.92
C ILE A 25 -8.59 -4.35 -11.31
N THR A 26 -8.98 -3.27 -10.65
CA THR A 26 -8.50 -1.90 -10.94
C THR A 26 -7.98 -1.25 -9.66
N THR A 27 -7.28 -0.13 -9.83
CA THR A 27 -6.84 0.71 -8.70
C THR A 27 -7.99 1.34 -7.93
N GLU A 28 -9.22 1.33 -8.46
CA GLU A 28 -10.40 1.89 -7.81
C GLU A 28 -11.15 0.87 -6.96
N ASN A 29 -11.04 -0.43 -7.28
CA ASN A 29 -11.81 -1.48 -6.62
C ASN A 29 -10.98 -2.52 -5.85
N ALA A 30 -9.66 -2.40 -5.89
CA ALA A 30 -8.77 -3.34 -5.23
C ALA A 30 -7.52 -2.68 -4.64
N ARG A 31 -6.93 -3.39 -3.69
CA ARG A 31 -5.59 -3.18 -3.15
C ARG A 31 -4.90 -4.53 -3.10
N PHE A 32 -3.60 -4.54 -3.36
CA PHE A 32 -2.79 -5.72 -3.06
C PHE A 32 -2.45 -5.76 -1.59
N VAL A 33 -2.25 -6.95 -1.05
CA VAL A 33 -1.86 -7.19 0.33
C VAL A 33 -0.53 -7.93 0.29
N THR A 34 0.45 -7.47 1.06
CA THR A 34 1.77 -8.07 1.15
C THR A 34 2.25 -8.10 2.60
N TRP A 35 3.06 -9.11 2.96
CA TRP A 35 3.74 -9.13 4.24
C TRP A 35 4.97 -8.22 4.24
N GLY A 36 4.77 -6.96 4.62
CA GLY A 36 5.80 -5.92 4.53
C GLY A 36 5.81 -5.23 3.18
N THR A 37 6.78 -4.33 2.99
CA THR A 37 6.87 -3.48 1.80
C THR A 37 7.77 -4.03 0.70
N ARG A 38 8.51 -5.13 0.97
CA ARG A 38 9.63 -5.57 0.13
C ARG A 38 9.24 -5.91 -1.32
N ASP A 39 8.08 -6.51 -1.52
CA ASP A 39 7.60 -6.88 -2.86
C ASP A 39 7.41 -5.66 -3.76
N PHE A 40 6.83 -4.59 -3.21
CA PHE A 40 6.58 -3.34 -3.94
C PHE A 40 7.65 -2.27 -3.74
N ASN A 41 8.61 -2.50 -2.82
CA ASN A 41 9.78 -1.66 -2.57
C ASN A 41 10.92 -2.51 -1.97
N PRO A 42 11.86 -3.05 -2.76
CA PRO A 42 12.19 -2.65 -4.14
C PRO A 42 11.90 -3.70 -5.23
N VAL A 43 11.40 -4.91 -4.90
CA VAL A 43 11.48 -6.07 -5.82
C VAL A 43 10.81 -5.85 -7.18
N ILE A 44 9.54 -5.41 -7.20
CA ILE A 44 8.81 -5.14 -8.44
C ILE A 44 9.41 -3.94 -9.19
N PRO A 45 9.65 -2.77 -8.56
CA PRO A 45 10.31 -1.64 -9.22
C PRO A 45 11.64 -2.01 -9.90
N ASP A 46 12.54 -2.70 -9.20
CA ASP A 46 13.84 -3.10 -9.73
C ASP A 46 13.69 -4.04 -10.95
N ALA A 47 12.73 -4.96 -10.91
CA ALA A 47 12.46 -5.88 -12.01
C ALA A 47 11.89 -5.15 -13.24
N LEU A 48 11.00 -4.18 -13.03
CA LEU A 48 10.45 -3.33 -14.10
C LEU A 48 11.54 -2.47 -14.75
N GLU A 49 12.40 -1.85 -13.95
CA GLU A 49 13.52 -1.03 -14.44
C GLU A 49 14.50 -1.88 -15.26
N ARG A 50 14.92 -3.03 -14.74
CA ARG A 50 15.86 -3.94 -15.42
C ARG A 50 15.34 -4.39 -16.79
N GLU A 51 14.04 -4.67 -16.88
CA GLU A 51 13.39 -5.13 -18.11
C GLU A 51 12.90 -3.97 -18.99
N LYS A 52 13.12 -2.71 -18.57
CA LYS A 52 12.69 -1.48 -19.25
C LYS A 52 11.18 -1.46 -19.53
N ILE A 53 10.40 -1.98 -18.58
CA ILE A 53 8.94 -2.01 -18.63
C ILE A 53 8.43 -0.77 -17.90
N GLN A 54 7.57 -0.01 -18.58
CA GLN A 54 6.84 1.07 -17.92
C GLN A 54 5.64 0.48 -17.16
N PRO A 55 5.34 0.96 -15.93
CA PRO A 55 4.08 0.66 -15.27
C PRO A 55 2.90 1.01 -16.18
N PRO A 56 1.79 0.25 -16.14
CA PRO A 56 0.63 0.52 -17.00
C PRO A 56 -0.02 1.88 -16.67
N GLU A 57 -0.30 2.69 -17.69
CA GLU A 57 -1.01 3.98 -17.56
C GLU A 57 -2.54 3.76 -17.64
N PRO A 58 -3.41 4.66 -17.09
CA PRO A 58 -3.09 5.91 -16.40
C PRO A 58 -2.84 5.77 -14.88
N ASN A 59 -3.03 4.58 -14.29
CA ASN A 59 -3.09 4.41 -12.83
C ASN A 59 -2.19 3.31 -12.26
N GLY A 60 -1.31 2.70 -13.04
CA GLY A 60 -0.50 1.58 -12.58
C GLY A 60 -1.32 0.32 -12.27
N TYR A 61 -0.76 -0.53 -11.42
CA TYR A 61 -1.45 -1.64 -10.77
C TYR A 61 -1.99 -1.20 -9.40
N PRO A 62 -2.96 -1.92 -8.79
CA PRO A 62 -3.50 -1.58 -7.48
C PRO A 62 -2.42 -1.23 -6.44
N ALA A 63 -2.65 -0.16 -5.67
CA ALA A 63 -1.78 0.15 -4.54
C ALA A 63 -1.73 -1.04 -3.57
N TYR A 64 -0.62 -1.18 -2.86
CA TYR A 64 -0.43 -2.27 -1.91
C TYR A 64 -0.65 -1.82 -0.47
N PHE A 65 -0.91 -2.80 0.37
CA PHE A 65 -1.23 -2.69 1.78
C PHE A 65 -0.24 -3.54 2.56
N ASP A 66 0.47 -2.93 3.52
CA ASP A 66 1.45 -3.60 4.36
C ASP A 66 0.75 -4.33 5.52
N LEU A 67 0.50 -5.63 5.34
CA LEU A 67 -0.16 -6.45 6.34
C LEU A 67 0.70 -6.65 7.59
N GLN A 68 2.04 -6.60 7.48
CA GLN A 68 2.93 -6.78 8.63
C GLN A 68 2.79 -5.60 9.61
N TYR A 69 2.79 -4.38 9.08
CA TYR A 69 2.58 -3.17 9.87
C TYR A 69 1.21 -3.20 10.56
N GLU A 70 0.18 -3.57 9.83
CA GLU A 70 -1.21 -3.50 10.28
C GLU A 70 -1.53 -4.61 11.28
N TYR A 71 -0.98 -5.80 11.09
CA TYR A 71 -1.00 -6.86 12.10
C TYR A 71 -0.29 -6.45 13.38
N SER A 72 0.83 -5.72 13.28
CA SER A 72 1.56 -5.22 14.44
C SER A 72 0.75 -4.19 15.23
N LEU A 73 0.00 -3.33 14.56
CA LEU A 73 -0.93 -2.39 15.19
C LEU A 73 -2.11 -3.13 15.84
N PHE A 74 -2.73 -4.04 15.10
CA PHE A 74 -3.88 -4.83 15.57
C PHE A 74 -3.56 -5.61 16.85
N THR A 75 -2.39 -6.23 16.91
CA THR A 75 -1.96 -7.02 18.09
C THR A 75 -1.34 -6.18 19.21
N GLY A 76 -1.05 -4.89 18.95
CA GLY A 76 -0.27 -4.03 19.86
C GLY A 76 1.20 -4.46 20.02
N LYS A 77 1.70 -5.38 19.20
CA LYS A 77 3.06 -5.93 19.27
C LYS A 77 3.95 -5.34 18.18
N PHE A 78 4.19 -4.03 18.23
CA PHE A 78 5.04 -3.38 17.24
C PHE A 78 6.42 -4.04 17.18
N CYS A 79 6.70 -4.71 16.06
CA CYS A 79 8.00 -5.29 15.77
C CYS A 79 8.36 -4.99 14.31
N PRO A 80 9.39 -4.18 14.03
CA PRO A 80 9.80 -3.86 12.67
C PRO A 80 10.29 -5.09 11.87
N PHE A 81 10.39 -6.26 12.52
CA PHE A 81 10.76 -7.54 11.91
C PHE A 81 9.78 -8.65 12.30
N PHE A 82 8.48 -8.35 12.41
CA PHE A 82 7.48 -9.38 12.72
C PHE A 82 7.48 -10.45 11.62
N LYS A 83 7.97 -11.65 11.96
CA LYS A 83 8.11 -12.73 10.98
C LYS A 83 6.73 -13.27 10.62
N LEU A 84 6.49 -13.49 9.32
CA LEU A 84 5.25 -14.10 8.83
C LEU A 84 4.96 -15.44 9.54
N SER A 85 6.00 -16.28 9.75
CA SER A 85 5.87 -17.55 10.47
C SER A 85 5.26 -17.40 11.87
N ARG A 86 5.62 -16.32 12.58
CA ARG A 86 5.08 -16.05 13.91
C ARG A 86 3.62 -15.63 13.85
N ALA A 87 3.25 -14.79 12.88
CA ALA A 87 1.85 -14.39 12.71
C ALA A 87 0.98 -15.60 12.35
N ILE A 88 1.51 -16.52 11.55
CA ILE A 88 0.84 -17.78 11.23
C ILE A 88 0.60 -18.63 12.47
N GLU A 89 1.63 -18.80 13.32
CA GLU A 89 1.52 -19.51 14.59
C GLU A 89 0.49 -18.86 15.53
N GLU A 90 0.53 -17.52 15.67
CA GLU A 90 -0.38 -16.75 16.52
C GLU A 90 -1.83 -16.79 16.01
N CYS A 91 -2.04 -16.81 14.69
CA CYS A 91 -3.36 -17.00 14.08
C CYS A 91 -3.81 -18.47 14.04
N HIS A 92 -2.99 -19.41 14.50
CA HIS A 92 -3.23 -20.85 14.46
C HIS A 92 -3.61 -21.37 13.06
N LEU A 93 -2.97 -20.84 12.01
CA LEU A 93 -3.23 -21.32 10.65
C LEU A 93 -2.47 -22.63 10.41
N ASP A 94 -3.18 -23.63 9.92
CA ASP A 94 -2.58 -24.93 9.58
C ASP A 94 -1.81 -24.84 8.25
N PHE A 95 -0.50 -25.04 8.27
CA PHE A 95 0.31 -25.05 7.04
C PHE A 95 -0.02 -26.22 6.10
N SER A 96 -0.51 -27.34 6.64
CA SER A 96 -0.82 -28.53 5.85
C SER A 96 -1.93 -28.26 4.83
N GLN A 97 -2.85 -27.34 5.15
CA GLN A 97 -3.92 -26.90 4.26
C GLN A 97 -3.39 -26.14 3.03
N PHE A 98 -2.17 -25.58 3.10
CA PHE A 98 -1.62 -24.74 2.04
C PHE A 98 -0.81 -25.53 1.00
N GLY A 99 -0.48 -26.80 1.29
CA GLY A 99 0.04 -27.76 0.32
C GLY A 99 1.47 -27.50 -0.19
N GLY A 100 2.35 -26.94 0.63
CA GLY A 100 3.74 -26.65 0.24
C GLY A 100 4.69 -26.41 1.40
N GLN A 101 5.97 -26.21 1.09
CA GLN A 101 7.02 -25.86 2.06
C GLN A 101 7.05 -24.36 2.37
N HIS A 102 7.54 -24.01 3.56
CA HIS A 102 7.87 -22.65 3.97
C HIS A 102 8.77 -21.99 2.90
N HIS A 103 8.49 -20.73 2.51
CA HIS A 103 9.15 -19.96 1.43
C HIS A 103 8.70 -20.27 -0.02
N SER A 104 7.59 -20.97 -0.20
CA SER A 104 6.87 -20.91 -1.48
C SER A 104 6.03 -19.63 -1.52
N ALA A 105 6.21 -18.79 -2.55
CA ALA A 105 5.44 -17.55 -2.71
C ALA A 105 3.92 -17.78 -2.68
N ILE A 106 3.44 -18.94 -3.16
CA ILE A 106 2.02 -19.29 -3.12
C ILE A 106 1.57 -19.63 -1.69
N VAL A 107 2.41 -20.32 -0.91
CA VAL A 107 2.10 -20.65 0.49
C VAL A 107 2.11 -19.39 1.34
N ASP A 108 3.07 -18.50 1.13
CA ASP A 108 3.16 -17.22 1.82
C ASP A 108 1.92 -16.35 1.52
N ALA A 109 1.53 -16.20 0.25
CA ALA A 109 0.31 -15.47 -0.14
C ALA A 109 -0.98 -16.06 0.46
N LYS A 110 -1.11 -17.39 0.52
CA LYS A 110 -2.25 -18.04 1.18
C LYS A 110 -2.26 -17.79 2.69
N SER A 111 -1.09 -17.77 3.30
CA SER A 111 -0.93 -17.50 4.73
C SER A 111 -1.31 -16.07 5.08
N GLU A 112 -0.87 -15.10 4.27
CA GLU A 112 -1.28 -13.70 4.39
C GLU A 112 -2.79 -13.53 4.27
N ALA A 113 -3.42 -14.21 3.30
CA ALA A 113 -4.87 -14.20 3.16
C ALA A 113 -5.58 -14.79 4.40
N GLY A 114 -5.02 -15.86 4.99
CA GLY A 114 -5.51 -16.44 6.24
C GLY A 114 -5.40 -15.49 7.44
N ILE A 115 -4.26 -14.80 7.57
CA ILE A 115 -4.05 -13.80 8.63
C ILE A 115 -5.03 -12.64 8.46
N PHE A 116 -5.14 -12.09 7.24
CA PHE A 116 -6.07 -11.00 6.93
C PHE A 116 -7.51 -11.38 7.33
N LYS A 117 -7.95 -12.58 6.92
CA LYS A 117 -9.28 -13.09 7.28
C LYS A 117 -9.46 -13.19 8.80
N LYS A 118 -8.45 -13.70 9.52
CA LYS A 118 -8.48 -13.84 10.97
C LYS A 118 -8.58 -12.49 11.69
N MET A 119 -7.83 -11.48 11.24
CA MET A 119 -7.93 -10.12 11.77
C MET A 119 -9.35 -9.58 11.61
N VAL A 120 -9.94 -9.72 10.43
CA VAL A 120 -11.32 -9.28 10.15
C VAL A 120 -12.33 -10.01 11.04
N GLU A 121 -12.20 -11.33 11.18
CA GLU A 121 -13.06 -12.13 12.06
C GLU A 121 -12.95 -11.73 13.54
N GLU A 122 -11.81 -11.19 13.95
CA GLU A 122 -11.55 -10.70 15.31
C GLU A 122 -11.89 -9.20 15.52
N GLY A 123 -12.54 -8.58 14.53
CA GLY A 123 -13.09 -7.23 14.64
C GLY A 123 -12.20 -6.12 14.09
N TRP A 124 -11.14 -6.45 13.36
CA TRP A 124 -10.38 -5.45 12.60
C TRP A 124 -11.15 -5.01 11.34
N ASP A 125 -11.31 -3.71 11.15
CA ASP A 125 -11.91 -3.14 9.94
C ASP A 125 -10.84 -2.62 8.97
N PRO A 126 -10.61 -3.29 7.83
CA PRO A 126 -9.64 -2.84 6.82
C PRO A 126 -10.04 -1.51 6.14
N TYR A 127 -11.29 -1.08 6.26
CA TYR A 127 -11.80 0.16 5.65
C TYR A 127 -11.74 1.38 6.58
N GLU A 128 -11.65 1.19 7.91
CA GLU A 128 -11.41 2.31 8.84
C GLU A 128 -10.08 3.01 8.55
N LEU A 129 -9.08 2.27 8.07
CA LEU A 129 -7.78 2.81 7.66
C LEU A 129 -7.86 3.66 6.39
N VAL A 130 -8.66 3.25 5.41
CA VAL A 130 -8.92 4.01 4.17
C VAL A 130 -9.60 5.33 4.51
N ASN A 131 -10.61 5.28 5.39
CA ASN A 131 -11.31 6.48 5.86
C ASN A 131 -10.36 7.41 6.64
N ASN A 132 -9.52 6.88 7.51
CA ASN A 132 -8.56 7.70 8.27
C ASN A 132 -7.50 8.37 7.38
N PHE A 133 -7.03 7.70 6.33
CA PHE A 133 -6.10 8.32 5.35
C PHE A 133 -6.78 9.39 4.49
N GLU A 134 -8.01 9.15 4.02
CA GLU A 134 -8.76 10.15 3.27
C GLU A 134 -9.10 11.37 4.13
N ILE A 135 -9.48 11.15 5.39
CA ILE A 135 -9.73 12.21 6.37
C ILE A 135 -8.44 13.00 6.63
N LYS A 136 -7.32 12.33 6.91
CA LYS A 136 -6.02 13.00 7.12
C LYS A 136 -5.58 13.80 5.90
N ASN A 137 -5.75 13.27 4.69
CA ASN A 137 -5.41 13.99 3.46
C ASN A 137 -6.33 15.18 3.20
N LYS A 138 -7.64 15.08 3.52
CA LYS A 138 -8.57 16.22 3.44
C LYS A 138 -8.20 17.30 4.44
N LEU A 139 -7.89 16.92 5.68
CA LEU A 139 -7.46 17.86 6.73
C LEU A 139 -6.15 18.56 6.36
N ALA A 140 -5.14 17.84 5.89
CA ALA A 140 -3.87 18.43 5.47
C ALA A 140 -4.02 19.39 4.29
N LYS A 141 -4.92 19.11 3.33
CA LYS A 141 -5.24 20.04 2.24
C LYS A 141 -5.95 21.29 2.74
N GLN A 142 -6.87 21.16 3.69
CA GLN A 142 -7.57 22.29 4.30
C GLN A 142 -6.61 23.19 5.11
N GLU A 143 -5.67 22.61 5.85
CA GLU A 143 -4.63 23.37 6.56
C GLU A 143 -3.76 24.18 5.57
N GLN A 144 -3.32 23.56 4.47
CA GLN A 144 -2.55 24.26 3.44
C GLN A 144 -3.33 25.39 2.74
N GLU A 145 -4.64 25.25 2.56
CA GLU A 145 -5.49 26.31 2.00
C GLU A 145 -5.68 27.46 3.01
N ASN A 146 -5.89 27.15 4.28
CA ASN A 146 -6.02 28.16 5.35
C ASN A 146 -4.73 28.95 5.56
N ASP A 147 -3.56 28.30 5.48
CA ASP A 147 -2.26 28.97 5.58
C ASP A 147 -2.06 29.96 4.42
N LYS A 148 -2.42 29.57 3.18
CA LYS A 148 -2.36 30.45 2.01
C LYS A 148 -3.28 31.66 2.11
N ILE A 149 -4.48 31.50 2.64
CA ILE A 149 -5.43 32.61 2.87
C ILE A 149 -4.85 33.57 3.90
N THR A 150 -4.27 33.03 4.98
CA THR A 150 -3.66 33.82 6.06
C THR A 150 -2.47 34.65 5.56
N GLU A 151 -1.60 34.06 4.72
CA GLU A 151 -0.47 34.76 4.10
C GLU A 151 -0.92 35.91 3.17
N GLN A 152 -1.94 35.67 2.35
CA GLN A 152 -2.51 36.68 1.46
C GLN A 152 -3.13 37.86 2.22
N GLU A 153 -3.81 37.59 3.34
CA GLU A 153 -4.38 38.63 4.20
C GLU A 153 -3.30 39.44 4.91
N GLN A 154 -2.23 38.80 5.38
CA GLN A 154 -1.09 39.49 5.99
C GLN A 154 -0.37 40.40 4.98
N GLU A 155 -0.17 39.93 3.75
CA GLU A 155 0.46 40.71 2.69
C GLU A 155 -0.39 41.92 2.27
N LYS A 156 -1.70 41.72 2.10
CA LYS A 156 -2.66 42.80 1.82
C LYS A 156 -2.66 43.87 2.93
N ASN A 157 -2.64 43.44 4.19
CA ASN A 157 -2.60 44.34 5.35
C ASN A 157 -1.27 45.10 5.45
N LYS A 158 -0.15 44.48 5.08
CA LYS A 158 1.16 45.14 5.01
C LYS A 158 1.19 46.21 3.92
N LEU A 159 0.64 45.93 2.74
CA LEU A 159 0.49 46.88 1.63
C LEU A 159 -0.41 48.07 1.99
N LEU A 160 -1.52 47.83 2.70
CA LEU A 160 -2.41 48.89 3.19
C LEU A 160 -1.70 49.84 4.17
N LYS A 161 -0.95 49.30 5.14
CA LYS A 161 -0.16 50.10 6.09
C LYS A 161 0.95 50.92 5.41
N GLN A 162 1.61 50.35 4.40
CA GLN A 162 2.63 51.08 3.62
C GLN A 162 2.03 52.23 2.78
N LYS A 163 0.82 52.05 2.24
CA LYS A 163 0.11 53.12 1.52
C LYS A 163 -0.32 54.25 2.46
N GLN A 164 -0.78 53.95 3.68
CA GLN A 164 -1.19 54.97 4.67
C GLN A 164 -0.01 55.81 5.20
N ASN A 165 1.19 55.25 5.25
CA ASN A 165 2.39 55.97 5.69
C ASN A 165 3.04 56.86 4.61
N LYS A 166 2.60 56.76 3.34
CA LYS A 166 3.09 57.60 2.23
C LYS A 166 2.22 58.84 1.95
N THR A 167 1.09 58.98 2.66
CA THR A 167 0.11 60.06 2.48
C THR A 167 0.10 61.07 3.64
N LYS A 168 1.08 60.98 4.55
CA LYS A 168 1.41 61.99 5.55
C LYS A 168 2.76 62.60 5.20
#